data_AF-A0A923CDG2-F1
#
_entry.id   AF-A0A923CDG2-F1
#
_cell.length_a   1.000
_cell.length_b   1.000
_cell.length_c   1.000
_cell.angle_alpha   90.00
_cell.angle_beta   90.00
_cell.angle_gamma   90.00
#
_symmetry.space_group_name_H-M   'P 1'
#
loop_
_entity.id
_entity.type
_entity.pdbx_description
1 polymer ?
#
loop_
_entity_poly.entity_id
_entity_poly.type
_entity_poly.pdbx_seq_one_letter_code
_entity_poly.pdbx_strand_id
1 'polypeptide(L)'
;MSMPSIEAPAPAHGGTDSDARPVFVTEPRLLGLPASAWPRILAPIAIGVFSLALWEFAVRWNGIPAYILPGPLLIGQTLVSDWGTLSGSLWITLKITFLALAAAVIVGVTLAVLFTQSKWLEMSLLPYAVILQVTPIVAIAPLIIIWAGDINLALLICAWIVAFFPILS
;
A
#
# COMPACT_ATOMS: atom_id res chain seq x y z
N MET A 1 42.43 -41.25 -67.41
CA MET A 1 42.95 -41.78 -66.13
C MET A 1 43.67 -40.64 -65.44
N SER A 2 42.99 -39.96 -64.50
CA SER A 2 43.53 -38.86 -63.70
C SER A 2 42.63 -38.67 -62.47
N MET A 3 43.28 -38.47 -61.33
CA MET A 3 42.85 -38.69 -59.95
C MET A 3 41.72 -37.77 -59.42
N PRO A 4 41.06 -38.12 -58.29
CA PRO A 4 40.23 -37.20 -57.54
C PRO A 4 41.11 -36.31 -56.63
N SER A 5 40.96 -34.99 -56.75
CA SER A 5 41.61 -34.02 -55.86
C SER A 5 40.70 -33.73 -54.66
N ILE A 6 41.18 -34.00 -53.45
CA ILE A 6 40.59 -33.57 -52.18
C ILE A 6 41.09 -32.15 -51.88
N GLU A 7 40.19 -31.21 -51.54
CA GLU A 7 40.33 -30.08 -50.58
C GLU A 7 39.15 -29.09 -50.79
N ALA A 8 38.51 -28.44 -49.80
CA ALA A 8 38.70 -28.27 -48.35
C ALA A 8 37.33 -27.81 -47.74
N PRO A 9 37.19 -27.63 -46.41
CA PRO A 9 35.90 -27.53 -45.72
C PRO A 9 35.21 -26.17 -45.92
N ALA A 10 33.88 -26.16 -45.86
CA ALA A 10 33.06 -24.95 -45.85
C ALA A 10 33.54 -23.98 -44.74
N PRO A 11 33.70 -22.66 -45.02
CA PRO A 11 34.14 -21.73 -44.00
C PRO A 11 33.11 -21.68 -42.87
N ALA A 12 33.66 -21.82 -41.67
CA ALA A 12 33.01 -21.85 -40.39
C ALA A 12 32.04 -20.68 -40.19
N HIS A 13 31.02 -20.94 -39.38
CA HIS A 13 30.17 -19.97 -38.70
C HIS A 13 30.98 -18.75 -38.20
N GLY A 14 31.04 -17.72 -39.05
CA GLY A 14 31.72 -16.44 -38.80
C GLY A 14 30.75 -15.28 -38.67
N GLY A 15 29.50 -15.56 -38.30
CA GLY A 15 28.56 -14.55 -37.84
C GLY A 15 28.83 -14.26 -36.38
N THR A 16 29.84 -13.45 -36.10
CA THR A 16 30.03 -12.84 -34.80
C THR A 16 28.74 -12.13 -34.39
N ASP A 17 28.17 -12.50 -33.23
CA ASP A 17 27.18 -11.69 -32.49
C ASP A 17 27.67 -10.24 -32.23
N SER A 18 28.94 -9.95 -32.56
CA SER A 18 29.56 -8.63 -32.55
C SER A 18 28.96 -7.62 -33.54
N ASP A 19 28.18 -8.05 -34.54
CA ASP A 19 27.48 -7.15 -35.47
C ASP A 19 26.02 -6.88 -35.11
N ALA A 20 25.54 -7.40 -33.96
CA ALA A 20 24.25 -7.03 -33.41
C ALA A 20 24.28 -5.59 -32.89
N ARG A 21 24.15 -4.62 -33.80
CA ARG A 21 23.89 -3.23 -33.43
C ARG A 21 22.63 -3.21 -32.57
N PRO A 22 22.67 -2.69 -31.33
CA PRO A 22 21.45 -2.54 -30.54
C PRO A 22 20.50 -1.64 -31.32
N VAL A 23 19.43 -2.24 -31.84
CA VAL A 23 18.33 -1.50 -32.47
C VAL A 23 17.60 -0.80 -31.33
N PHE A 24 18.07 0.39 -30.97
CA PHE A 24 17.38 1.27 -30.04
C PHE A 24 16.07 1.72 -30.71
N VAL A 25 14.98 1.03 -30.37
CA VAL A 25 13.63 1.47 -30.71
C VAL A 25 13.44 2.84 -30.08
N THR A 26 13.59 3.90 -30.88
CA THR A 26 13.42 5.27 -30.42
C THR A 26 11.92 5.53 -30.33
N GLU A 27 11.33 5.29 -29.16
CA GLU A 27 9.93 5.67 -28.90
C GLU A 27 9.79 7.19 -29.11
N PRO A 28 8.78 7.66 -29.88
CA PRO A 28 8.48 9.07 -29.98
C PRO A 28 8.18 9.63 -28.58
N ARG A 29 9.08 10.46 -28.04
CA ARG A 29 8.89 11.16 -26.77
C ARG A 29 8.22 12.50 -27.05
N LEU A 30 6.93 12.59 -26.80
CA LEU A 30 6.22 13.86 -26.74
C LEU A 30 6.24 14.36 -25.29
N LEU A 31 6.71 15.60 -25.09
CA LEU A 31 6.79 16.25 -23.77
C LEU A 31 7.67 15.53 -22.72
N GLY A 32 8.70 14.79 -23.16
CA GLY A 32 9.66 14.12 -22.27
C GLY A 32 9.17 12.80 -21.64
N LEU A 33 7.93 12.37 -21.93
CA LEU A 33 7.38 11.09 -21.50
C LEU A 33 7.30 10.11 -22.70
N PRO A 34 7.59 8.82 -22.50
CA PRO A 34 7.43 7.83 -23.57
C PRO A 34 5.95 7.70 -23.95
N ALA A 35 5.62 7.65 -25.24
CA ALA A 35 4.24 7.54 -25.73
C ALA A 35 3.48 6.33 -25.18
N SER A 36 4.19 5.31 -24.69
CA SER A 36 3.64 4.12 -24.01
C SER A 36 3.19 4.36 -22.56
N ALA A 37 3.57 5.46 -21.92
CA ALA A 37 3.12 5.83 -20.57
C ALA A 37 1.73 6.48 -20.56
N TRP A 38 1.36 7.16 -21.64
CA TRP A 38 0.08 7.88 -21.75
C TRP A 38 -1.14 6.95 -21.66
N PRO A 39 -1.21 5.80 -22.38
CA PRO A 39 -2.30 4.83 -22.23
C PRO A 39 -2.33 4.18 -20.84
N ARG A 40 -1.16 4.02 -20.18
CA ARG A 40 -1.04 3.39 -18.86
C ARG A 40 -1.64 4.23 -17.74
N ILE A 41 -1.68 5.55 -17.90
CA ILE A 41 -2.24 6.48 -16.89
C ILE A 41 -3.69 6.84 -17.23
N LEU A 42 -4.00 7.08 -18.52
CA LEU A 42 -5.35 7.42 -18.93
C LEU A 42 -6.35 6.27 -18.80
N ALA A 43 -5.95 5.04 -19.10
CA ALA A 43 -6.84 3.89 -18.98
C ALA A 43 -7.40 3.69 -17.56
N PRO A 44 -6.58 3.64 -16.48
CA PRO A 44 -7.12 3.49 -15.12
C PRO A 44 -7.91 4.71 -14.65
N ILE A 45 -7.52 5.94 -15.04
CA ILE A 45 -8.28 7.14 -14.69
C ILE A 45 -9.66 7.11 -15.36
N ALA A 46 -9.73 6.78 -16.64
CA ALA A 46 -10.99 6.69 -17.39
C ALA A 46 -11.93 5.64 -16.78
N ILE A 47 -11.39 4.46 -16.42
CA ILE A 47 -12.15 3.41 -15.72
C ILE A 47 -12.63 3.92 -14.36
N GLY A 48 -11.78 4.62 -13.60
CA GLY A 48 -12.13 5.18 -12.30
C GLY A 48 -13.26 6.21 -12.39
N VAL A 49 -13.15 7.16 -13.31
CA VAL A 49 -14.18 8.18 -13.57
C VAL A 49 -15.49 7.53 -14.05
N PHE A 50 -15.41 6.56 -14.96
CA PHE A 50 -16.58 5.82 -15.42
C PHE A 50 -17.27 5.08 -14.26
N SER A 51 -16.49 4.47 -13.37
CA SER A 51 -17.00 3.77 -12.19
C SER A 51 -17.70 4.71 -11.22
N LEU A 52 -17.12 5.90 -10.96
CA LEU A 52 -17.75 6.93 -10.13
C LEU A 52 -19.04 7.48 -10.76
N ALA A 53 -19.04 7.69 -12.08
CA ALA A 53 -20.22 8.15 -12.79
C ALA A 53 -21.34 7.09 -12.78
N LEU A 54 -21.00 5.82 -12.97
CA LEU A 54 -21.93 4.71 -12.87
C LEU A 54 -22.51 4.58 -11.46
N TRP A 55 -21.68 4.79 -10.42
CA TRP A 55 -22.13 4.80 -9.04
C TRP A 55 -23.10 5.95 -8.74
N GLU A 56 -22.76 7.18 -9.14
CA GLU A 56 -23.67 8.34 -9.00
C GLU A 56 -25.00 8.08 -9.74
N PHE A 57 -24.93 7.54 -10.94
CA PHE A 57 -26.12 7.20 -11.73
C PHE A 57 -26.97 6.13 -11.03
N ALA A 58 -26.37 5.05 -10.52
CA ALA A 58 -27.08 3.99 -9.82
C ALA A 58 -27.75 4.48 -8.53
N VAL A 59 -27.07 5.32 -7.76
CA VAL A 59 -27.62 5.91 -6.52
C VAL A 59 -28.83 6.81 -6.83
N ARG A 60 -28.70 7.70 -7.82
CA ARG A 60 -29.76 8.62 -8.22
C ARG A 60 -30.95 7.89 -8.85
N TRP A 61 -30.68 6.91 -9.70
CA TRP A 61 -31.71 6.13 -10.38
C TRP A 61 -32.55 5.30 -9.40
N ASN A 62 -31.90 4.65 -8.43
CA ASN A 62 -32.60 3.84 -7.42
C ASN A 62 -33.22 4.67 -6.29
N GLY A 63 -33.08 6.01 -6.30
CA GLY A 63 -33.65 6.89 -5.27
C GLY A 63 -33.21 6.54 -3.85
N ILE A 64 -31.98 6.00 -3.69
CA ILE A 64 -31.50 5.51 -2.39
C ILE A 64 -31.37 6.70 -1.43
N PRO A 65 -31.94 6.64 -0.21
CA PRO A 65 -31.78 7.70 0.77
C PRO A 65 -30.30 8.00 1.03
N ALA A 66 -29.93 9.29 1.02
CA ALA A 66 -28.54 9.73 1.16
C ALA A 66 -27.86 9.30 2.48
N TYR A 67 -28.63 8.91 3.50
CA TYR A 67 -28.12 8.36 4.75
C TYR A 67 -27.62 6.90 4.62
N ILE A 68 -28.12 6.14 3.63
CA ILE A 68 -27.71 4.75 3.39
C ILE A 68 -26.53 4.71 2.40
N LEU A 69 -26.62 5.49 1.31
CA LEU A 69 -25.58 5.55 0.29
C LEU A 69 -25.57 6.92 -0.39
N PRO A 70 -24.73 7.87 0.08
CA PRO A 70 -24.59 9.15 -0.62
C PRO A 70 -23.86 8.94 -1.95
N GLY A 71 -24.27 9.70 -2.98
CA GLY A 71 -23.56 9.73 -4.26
C GLY A 71 -22.18 10.39 -4.11
N PRO A 72 -21.17 9.99 -4.92
CA PRO A 72 -19.83 10.57 -4.87
C PRO A 72 -19.79 12.10 -5.00
N LEU A 73 -20.74 12.70 -5.73
CA LEU A 73 -20.81 14.17 -5.82
C LEU A 73 -21.21 14.81 -4.48
N LEU A 74 -22.17 14.20 -3.77
CA LEU A 74 -22.63 14.68 -2.47
C LEU A 74 -21.49 14.58 -1.43
N ILE A 75 -20.72 13.49 -1.46
CA ILE A 75 -19.53 13.31 -0.62
C ILE A 75 -18.54 14.47 -0.84
N GLY A 76 -18.27 14.82 -2.10
CA GLY A 76 -17.36 15.92 -2.44
C GLY A 76 -17.86 17.28 -1.96
N GLN A 77 -19.17 17.55 -2.07
CA GLN A 77 -19.76 18.80 -1.58
C GLN A 77 -19.69 18.89 -0.05
N THR A 78 -20.05 17.83 0.67
CA THR A 78 -19.99 17.76 2.13
C THR A 78 -18.54 17.88 2.64
N LEU A 79 -17.57 17.30 1.92
CA LEU A 79 -16.16 17.43 2.27
C LEU A 79 -15.70 18.89 2.29
N VAL A 80 -16.18 19.71 1.35
CA VAL A 80 -15.84 21.14 1.26
C VAL A 80 -16.67 21.98 2.21
N SER A 81 -17.98 21.73 2.33
CA SER A 81 -18.86 22.50 3.21
C SER A 81 -18.50 22.32 4.68
N ASP A 82 -18.18 21.08 5.09
CA ASP A 82 -17.96 20.73 6.48
C ASP A 82 -16.47 20.59 6.81
N TRP A 83 -15.60 21.08 5.91
CA TRP A 83 -14.15 21.00 6.03
C TRP A 83 -13.63 21.52 7.37
N GLY A 84 -14.22 22.60 7.90
CA GLY A 84 -13.86 23.18 9.19
C GLY A 84 -13.99 22.18 10.35
N THR A 85 -15.05 21.38 10.36
CA THR A 85 -15.28 20.34 11.38
C THR A 85 -14.46 19.09 11.08
N LEU A 86 -14.46 18.64 9.82
CA LEU A 86 -13.76 17.43 9.37
C LEU A 86 -12.25 17.53 9.59
N SER A 87 -11.66 18.70 9.34
CA SER A 87 -10.22 18.93 9.54
C SER A 87 -9.80 18.81 11.00
N GLY A 88 -10.65 19.20 11.95
CA GLY A 88 -10.42 19.00 13.38
C GLY A 88 -10.35 17.51 13.75
N SER A 89 -11.31 16.72 13.27
CA SER A 89 -11.32 15.26 13.42
C SER A 89 -10.13 14.58 12.72
N LEU A 90 -9.76 15.06 11.52
CA LEU A 90 -8.59 14.57 10.80
C LEU A 90 -7.31 14.86 11.60
N TRP A 91 -7.17 16.06 12.15
CA TRP A 91 -6.00 16.44 12.92
C TRP A 91 -5.82 15.61 14.20
N ILE A 92 -6.91 15.36 14.95
CA ILE A 92 -6.84 14.51 16.15
C ILE A 92 -6.46 13.08 15.78
N THR A 93 -7.04 12.51 14.70
CA THR A 93 -6.67 11.18 14.21
C THR A 93 -5.20 11.13 13.83
N LEU A 94 -4.71 12.07 13.02
CA LEU A 94 -3.31 12.15 12.63
C LEU A 94 -2.39 12.23 13.86
N LYS A 95 -2.70 13.13 14.80
CA LYS A 95 -1.91 13.30 16.03
C LYS A 95 -1.83 12.00 16.83
N ILE A 96 -2.96 11.34 17.06
CA ILE A 96 -3.01 10.07 17.79
C ILE A 96 -2.22 9.00 17.04
N THR A 97 -2.41 8.86 15.73
CA THR A 97 -1.68 7.89 14.90
C THR A 97 -0.18 8.10 14.94
N PHE A 98 0.30 9.34 14.80
CA PHE A 98 1.74 9.64 14.87
C PHE A 98 2.33 9.34 16.25
N LEU A 99 1.63 9.72 17.33
CA LEU A 99 2.08 9.44 18.70
C LEU A 99 2.13 7.94 18.98
N ALA A 100 1.07 7.22 18.60
CA ALA A 100 0.98 5.77 18.73
C ALA A 100 2.08 5.07 17.92
N LEU A 101 2.29 5.48 16.66
CA LEU A 101 3.33 4.91 15.81
C LEU A 101 4.73 5.18 16.37
N ALA A 102 5.02 6.40 16.82
CA ALA A 102 6.32 6.74 17.41
C ALA A 102 6.59 5.88 18.65
N ALA A 103 5.62 5.75 19.55
CA ALA A 103 5.74 4.89 20.72
C ALA A 103 5.88 3.40 20.34
N ALA A 104 5.19 2.95 19.29
CA ALA A 104 5.25 1.57 18.81
C ALA A 104 6.62 1.24 18.21
N VAL A 105 7.20 2.17 17.44
CA VAL A 105 8.55 2.04 16.89
C VAL A 105 9.59 1.97 18.00
N ILE A 106 9.55 2.90 18.96
CA ILE A 106 10.53 2.94 20.06
C ILE A 106 10.50 1.63 20.85
N VAL A 107 9.32 1.20 21.29
CA VAL A 107 9.20 -0.01 22.12
C VAL A 107 9.43 -1.27 21.29
N GLY A 108 8.83 -1.37 20.11
CA GLY A 108 8.92 -2.54 19.22
C GLY A 108 10.35 -2.81 18.77
N VAL A 109 11.07 -1.78 18.30
CA VAL A 109 12.48 -1.93 17.88
C VAL A 109 13.36 -2.29 19.08
N THR A 110 13.16 -1.65 20.24
CA THR A 110 13.93 -1.97 21.45
C THR A 110 13.72 -3.43 21.85
N LEU A 111 12.48 -3.92 21.82
CA LEU A 111 12.15 -5.29 22.19
C LEU A 111 12.67 -6.30 21.15
N ALA A 112 12.57 -5.99 19.85
CA ALA A 112 13.15 -6.80 18.79
C ALA A 112 14.67 -6.95 18.95
N VAL A 113 15.39 -5.87 19.23
CA VAL A 113 16.84 -5.92 19.52
C VAL A 113 17.13 -6.78 20.75
N LEU A 114 16.32 -6.69 21.81
CA LEU A 114 16.47 -7.55 22.98
C LEU A 114 16.25 -9.04 22.66
N PHE A 115 15.31 -9.37 21.77
CA PHE A 115 15.07 -10.76 21.35
C PHE A 115 16.28 -11.31 20.60
N THR A 116 16.89 -10.51 19.71
CA THR A 116 18.10 -10.94 18.99
C THR A 116 19.28 -11.25 19.92
N GLN A 117 19.34 -10.61 21.10
CA GLN A 117 20.40 -10.87 22.08
C GLN A 117 20.08 -12.03 23.03
N SER A 118 18.80 -12.39 23.23
CA SER A 118 18.38 -13.41 24.20
C SER A 118 17.33 -14.36 23.64
N LYS A 119 17.77 -15.59 23.31
CA LYS A 119 16.89 -16.67 22.86
C LYS A 119 15.83 -17.06 23.89
N TRP A 120 16.11 -16.93 25.19
CA TRP A 120 15.13 -17.20 26.24
C TRP A 120 13.97 -16.21 26.23
N LEU A 121 14.27 -14.93 25.98
CA LEU A 121 13.27 -13.87 25.94
C LEU A 121 12.38 -14.02 24.71
N GLU A 122 12.98 -14.29 23.56
CA GLU A 122 12.29 -14.60 22.30
C GLU A 122 11.32 -15.78 22.48
N MET A 123 11.82 -16.95 22.93
CA MET A 123 10.99 -18.15 23.10
C MET A 123 9.84 -17.95 24.11
N SER A 124 10.04 -17.12 25.13
CA SER A 124 9.02 -16.89 26.17
C SER A 124 7.96 -15.88 25.72
N LEU A 125 8.33 -14.84 24.97
CA LEU A 125 7.43 -13.73 24.61
C LEU A 125 6.73 -13.91 23.27
N LEU A 126 7.30 -14.67 22.33
CA LEU A 126 6.66 -15.01 21.06
C LEU A 126 5.24 -15.60 21.19
N PRO A 127 4.95 -16.59 22.08
CA PRO A 127 3.59 -17.12 22.20
C PRO A 127 2.59 -16.05 22.65
N TYR A 128 2.97 -15.15 23.56
CA TYR A 128 2.09 -14.05 23.98
C TYR A 128 1.87 -13.05 22.86
N ALA A 129 2.91 -12.72 22.08
CA ALA A 129 2.78 -11.81 20.94
C ALA A 129 1.81 -12.37 19.88
N VAL A 130 1.90 -13.65 19.56
CA VAL A 130 0.99 -14.31 18.60
C VAL A 130 -0.46 -14.31 19.10
N ILE A 131 -0.70 -14.61 20.39
CA ILE A 131 -2.05 -14.58 20.98
C ILE A 131 -2.66 -13.18 20.89
N LEU A 132 -1.85 -12.15 21.16
CA LEU A 132 -2.32 -10.76 21.08
C LEU A 132 -2.59 -10.34 19.62
N GLN A 133 -1.81 -10.82 18.64
CA GLN A 133 -2.02 -10.51 17.22
C GLN A 133 -3.32 -11.09 16.66
N VAL A 134 -3.72 -12.28 17.10
CA VAL A 134 -5.00 -12.90 16.67
C VAL A 134 -6.20 -12.33 17.41
N THR A 135 -6.00 -11.59 18.51
CA THR A 135 -7.08 -10.97 19.27
C THR A 135 -7.53 -9.69 18.57
N PRO A 136 -8.79 -9.60 18.09
CA PRO A 136 -9.26 -8.41 17.41
C PRO A 136 -9.31 -7.22 18.37
N ILE A 137 -8.66 -6.12 18.00
CA ILE A 137 -8.63 -4.87 18.80
C ILE A 137 -10.04 -4.38 19.16
N VAL A 138 -11.00 -4.62 18.26
CA VAL A 138 -12.41 -4.23 18.40
C VAL A 138 -13.07 -4.89 19.62
N ALA A 139 -12.60 -6.07 20.05
CA ALA A 139 -13.13 -6.77 21.23
C ALA A 139 -12.62 -6.18 22.54
N ILE A 140 -11.38 -5.67 22.57
CA ILE A 140 -10.75 -5.12 23.78
C ILE A 140 -10.90 -3.60 23.90
N ALA A 141 -11.18 -2.90 22.80
CA ALA A 141 -11.33 -1.44 22.78
C ALA A 141 -12.33 -0.92 23.83
N PRO A 142 -13.52 -1.52 24.04
CA PRO A 142 -14.45 -1.04 25.07
C PRO A 142 -13.88 -1.11 26.48
N LEU A 143 -13.13 -2.17 26.81
CA LEU A 143 -12.48 -2.33 28.11
C LEU A 143 -11.41 -1.26 28.32
N ILE A 144 -10.61 -0.99 27.28
CA ILE A 144 -9.56 0.06 27.30
C ILE A 144 -10.18 1.43 27.53
N ILE A 145 -11.31 1.74 26.88
CA ILE A 145 -12.03 3.02 27.07
C ILE A 145 -12.47 3.21 28.53
N ILE A 146 -13.02 2.16 29.15
CA ILE A 146 -13.46 2.20 30.55
C ILE A 146 -12.26 2.40 31.51
N TRP A 147 -11.13 1.76 31.23
CA TRP A 147 -9.93 1.86 32.06
C TRP A 147 -9.17 3.18 31.89
N ALA A 148 -9.08 3.68 30.66
CA ALA A 148 -8.37 4.89 30.31
C ALA A 148 -9.05 6.15 30.87
N GLY A 149 -10.38 6.14 31.00
CA GLY A 149 -11.17 7.30 31.43
C GLY A 149 -11.26 8.45 30.40
N ASP A 150 -10.38 8.46 29.38
CA ASP A 150 -10.38 9.40 28.27
C ASP A 150 -10.36 8.66 26.91
N ILE A 151 -11.18 9.14 25.97
CA ILE A 151 -11.34 8.52 24.65
C ILE A 151 -10.07 8.67 23.81
N ASN A 152 -9.37 9.81 23.86
CA ASN A 152 -8.15 10.01 23.08
C ASN A 152 -7.02 9.12 23.59
N LEU A 153 -6.90 8.97 24.91
CA LEU A 153 -5.92 8.07 25.52
C LEU A 153 -6.24 6.61 25.15
N ALA A 154 -7.50 6.21 25.20
CA ALA A 154 -7.91 4.87 24.77
C ALA A 154 -7.59 4.61 23.30
N LEU A 155 -7.90 5.56 22.41
CA LEU A 155 -7.57 5.47 20.99
C LEU A 155 -6.06 5.41 20.74
N LEU A 156 -5.26 6.16 21.51
CA LEU A 156 -3.81 6.11 21.45
C LEU A 156 -3.28 4.73 21.84
N ILE A 157 -3.75 4.16 22.96
CA ILE A 157 -3.37 2.81 23.39
C ILE A 157 -3.77 1.79 22.31
N CYS A 158 -5.00 1.86 21.81
CA CYS A 158 -5.48 0.93 20.78
C CYS A 158 -4.63 1.02 19.51
N ALA A 159 -4.38 2.23 19.00
CA ALA A 159 -3.56 2.46 17.82
C ALA A 159 -2.11 2.00 18.04
N TRP A 160 -1.57 2.18 19.25
CA TRP A 160 -0.23 1.75 19.62
C TRP A 160 -0.12 0.22 19.60
N ILE A 161 -1.08 -0.50 20.20
CA ILE A 161 -1.12 -1.97 20.19
C ILE A 161 -1.15 -2.49 18.75
N VAL A 162 -2.02 -1.92 17.90
CA VAL A 162 -2.15 -2.32 16.50
C VAL A 162 -0.86 -2.06 15.71
N ALA A 163 -0.20 -0.94 15.94
CA ALA A 163 1.05 -0.59 15.26
C ALA A 163 2.26 -1.36 15.82
N PHE A 164 2.24 -1.76 17.09
CA PHE A 164 3.35 -2.42 17.78
C PHE A 164 3.65 -3.81 17.22
N PHE A 165 2.62 -4.63 16.95
CA PHE A 165 2.84 -6.02 16.54
C PHE A 165 3.58 -6.16 15.20
N PRO A 166 3.18 -5.46 14.11
CA PRO A 166 3.92 -5.52 12.85
C PRO A 166 5.38 -5.04 12.95
N ILE A 167 5.70 -4.22 13.95
CA ILE A 167 7.06 -3.71 14.18
C ILE A 167 7.90 -4.74 14.94
N LEU A 168 7.28 -5.53 15.82
CA LEU A 168 7.94 -6.57 16.61
C LEU A 168 8.19 -7.85 15.80
N SER A 169 7.31 -8.18 14.85
CA SER A 169 7.31 -9.44 14.08
C SER A 169 8.35 -9.52 12.98
#